data_AF-I0Z976-F1
#
_entry.id   AF-I0Z976-F1
#
_cell.length_a   1.000
_cell.length_b   1.000
_cell.length_c   1.000
_cell.angle_alpha   90.00
_cell.angle_beta   90.00
_cell.angle_gamma   90.00
#
_symmetry.space_group_name_H-M   'P 1'
#
loop_
_entity.id
_entity.type
_entity.pdbx_description
1 polymer ?
#
loop_
_entity_poly.entity_id
_entity_poly.type
_entity_poly.pdbx_seq_one_letter_code
_entity_poly.pdbx_strand_id
1 'polypeptide(L)'
;MQTFLPQVITSLPDATRVSLLAFSAAVAVFDLSRSNAVAAHVLPGDGDMDEAVLRAVKGSLSACLAPLGECRPAALAAIKSLRPTQQGRHRERPRCTGAAIEAGLHILSLAQASRADAAAAAAAPHAQTGMSRAATPMDGRMLIGPGRVPVRSLDRDDRAADAHSLREGAKAFQRLAQAAADLGAAVDILGTGMSAVNVPLLSTVARASGGSLTLHAGYSGISGANLAASLQRQVGRRGTLEVYASPGLAVTRIIGPVTDLPAGWTRNGAAAKRAKRGGGCAAVALRAVERGTAVSFHLDVVKPLEAKAYVQVVLSWQDSAGRTLRRVVTRKLQTTTVLSAYVRHVDVPLAAVLLAKGVVQDAVRSEAAAHGELAPIRASIGKHLQHVAACFGEATWETPEQPGWFSRRRKLWKLPHQLRLFAEVLYQLQRGPVLGTVMGHADEKALLHSVLLGSPLDLSQSLLLPVLHIHNRETGHFDVTPAANLALSPGAAAVLDHGSHIFVWHGSALSSFRDCDSVRASCLDHAVRLSSGRFPIPDLRVVTQGTGDARYVSARLMPLQHDSPEEQLSQVPGLAALSTKDRAALILQQPPTDEFSFLGWCRSLAVDVPAAPDSLSAVLAHMSVQ
;
A
#
# COMPACT_ATOMS: atom_id res chain seq x y z
N MET A 1 2.93 -22.59 -6.23
CA MET A 1 2.74 -22.03 -7.60
C MET A 1 1.95 -22.98 -8.51
N GLN A 2 2.42 -24.22 -8.75
CA GLN A 2 1.72 -25.19 -9.62
C GLN A 2 0.30 -25.56 -9.18
N THR A 3 -0.04 -25.40 -7.91
CA THR A 3 -1.37 -25.68 -7.37
C THR A 3 -2.38 -24.57 -7.70
N PHE A 4 -2.02 -23.30 -7.54
CA PHE A 4 -2.96 -22.18 -7.71
C PHE A 4 -2.93 -21.55 -9.11
N LEU A 5 -1.79 -21.56 -9.83
CA LEU A 5 -1.75 -20.98 -11.18
C LEU A 5 -2.79 -21.59 -12.13
N PRO A 6 -3.04 -22.92 -12.13
CA PRO A 6 -4.14 -23.50 -12.89
C PRO A 6 -5.50 -22.92 -12.52
N GLN A 7 -5.75 -22.65 -11.23
CA GLN A 7 -7.01 -22.06 -10.75
C GLN A 7 -7.14 -20.61 -11.23
N VAL A 8 -6.06 -19.82 -11.14
CA VAL A 8 -6.01 -18.44 -11.62
C VAL A 8 -6.25 -18.37 -13.13
N ILE A 9 -5.59 -19.23 -13.91
CA ILE A 9 -5.85 -19.29 -15.37
C ILE A 9 -7.30 -19.68 -15.63
N THR A 10 -7.83 -20.64 -14.86
CA THR A 10 -9.18 -21.13 -15.08
C THR A 10 -10.27 -20.10 -14.74
N SER A 11 -9.97 -19.14 -13.87
CA SER A 11 -10.89 -18.05 -13.52
C SER A 11 -10.92 -16.91 -14.54
N LEU A 12 -10.02 -16.89 -15.52
CA LEU A 12 -10.02 -15.88 -16.59
C LEU A 12 -11.09 -16.21 -17.66
N PRO A 13 -11.72 -15.19 -18.27
CA PRO A 13 -12.66 -15.40 -19.38
C PRO A 13 -12.00 -16.10 -20.58
N ASP A 14 -12.75 -16.96 -21.28
CA ASP A 14 -12.24 -17.72 -22.44
C ASP A 14 -11.71 -16.84 -23.58
N ALA A 15 -12.29 -15.66 -23.77
CA ALA A 15 -11.85 -14.69 -24.77
C ALA A 15 -10.51 -14.01 -24.42
N THR A 16 -10.01 -14.19 -23.19
CA THR A 16 -8.74 -13.61 -22.75
C THR A 16 -7.60 -14.26 -23.53
N ARG A 17 -6.80 -13.46 -24.23
CA ARG A 17 -5.58 -13.98 -24.87
C ARG A 17 -4.46 -14.07 -23.84
N VAL A 18 -3.82 -15.21 -23.74
CA VAL A 18 -2.78 -15.50 -22.76
C VAL A 18 -1.48 -15.93 -23.45
N SER A 19 -0.36 -15.56 -22.83
CA SER A 19 0.97 -16.05 -23.16
C SER A 19 1.66 -16.44 -21.87
N LEU A 20 2.44 -17.52 -21.87
CA LEU A 20 3.15 -18.00 -20.70
C LEU A 20 4.65 -17.89 -20.91
N LEU A 21 5.30 -17.25 -19.94
CA LEU A 21 6.75 -17.11 -19.89
C LEU A 21 7.26 -17.75 -18.59
N ALA A 22 8.37 -18.48 -18.67
CA ALA A 22 9.16 -18.91 -17.52
C ALA A 22 10.56 -18.31 -17.63
N PHE A 23 11.20 -17.96 -16.52
CA PHE A 23 12.51 -17.33 -16.56
C PHE A 23 13.41 -17.73 -15.38
N SER A 24 14.72 -17.73 -15.63
CA SER A 24 15.79 -17.82 -14.62
C SER A 24 17.05 -17.18 -15.22
N ALA A 25 17.99 -17.97 -15.73
CA ALA A 25 19.14 -17.47 -16.49
C ALA A 25 18.78 -16.97 -17.90
N ALA A 26 17.70 -17.52 -18.45
CA ALA A 26 17.14 -17.22 -19.76
C ALA A 26 15.62 -17.10 -19.66
N VAL A 27 14.97 -16.59 -20.69
CA VAL A 27 13.50 -16.46 -20.78
C VAL A 27 12.97 -17.52 -21.75
N ALA A 28 12.07 -18.37 -21.29
CA ALA A 28 11.37 -19.37 -22.10
C ALA A 28 9.94 -18.91 -22.37
N VAL A 29 9.60 -18.68 -23.64
CA VAL A 29 8.26 -18.31 -24.10
C VAL A 29 7.57 -19.56 -24.63
N PHE A 30 6.48 -19.99 -23.99
CA PHE A 30 5.78 -21.22 -24.40
C PHE A 30 4.94 -21.01 -25.66
N ASP A 31 5.05 -21.96 -26.58
CA ASP A 31 4.19 -22.07 -27.76
C ASP A 31 2.87 -22.73 -27.36
N LEU A 32 1.82 -21.92 -27.25
CA LEU A 32 0.49 -22.36 -26.82
C LEU A 32 -0.38 -22.86 -27.98
N SER A 33 0.12 -22.84 -29.22
CA SER A 33 -0.59 -23.34 -30.40
C SER A 33 -0.60 -24.88 -30.48
N ARG A 34 0.31 -25.55 -29.77
CA ARG A 34 0.49 -27.01 -29.81
C ARG A 34 -0.26 -27.68 -28.66
N SER A 35 -1.33 -28.40 -28.98
CA SER A 35 -2.11 -29.14 -27.97
C SER A 35 -1.41 -30.37 -27.40
N ASN A 36 -0.47 -30.96 -28.16
CA ASN A 36 0.08 -32.30 -27.88
C ASN A 36 1.53 -32.28 -27.37
N ALA A 37 2.19 -31.13 -27.34
CA ALA A 37 3.58 -31.00 -26.90
C ALA A 37 3.83 -29.64 -26.25
N VAL A 38 4.58 -29.63 -25.15
CA VAL A 38 5.05 -28.39 -24.54
C VAL A 38 6.33 -27.96 -25.26
N ALA A 39 6.24 -26.94 -26.11
CA ALA A 39 7.38 -26.32 -26.78
C ALA A 39 7.59 -24.90 -26.25
N ALA A 40 8.84 -24.43 -26.25
CA ALA A 40 9.16 -23.05 -25.86
C ALA A 40 10.31 -22.49 -26.69
N HIS A 41 10.23 -21.19 -26.97
CA HIS A 41 11.33 -20.41 -27.54
C HIS A 41 12.19 -19.86 -26.40
N VAL A 42 13.49 -20.10 -26.45
CA VAL A 42 14.43 -19.65 -25.40
C VAL A 42 15.14 -18.39 -25.89
N LEU A 43 15.07 -17.34 -25.08
CA LEU A 43 15.65 -16.02 -25.33
C LEU A 43 16.78 -15.77 -24.30
N PRO A 44 17.85 -15.06 -24.68
CA PRO A 44 18.91 -14.68 -23.75
C PRO A 44 18.36 -13.81 -22.61
N GLY A 45 18.91 -13.97 -21.41
CA GLY A 45 18.49 -13.23 -20.20
C GLY A 45 19.57 -12.31 -19.63
N ASP A 46 20.76 -12.28 -20.22
CA ASP A 46 21.94 -11.57 -19.74
C ASP A 46 22.07 -10.13 -20.27
N GLY A 47 21.37 -9.80 -21.36
CA GLY A 47 21.35 -8.47 -21.98
C GLY A 47 19.95 -7.95 -22.32
N ASP A 48 19.89 -6.72 -22.83
CA ASP A 48 18.68 -6.16 -23.46
C ASP A 48 18.33 -7.00 -24.71
N MET A 49 17.05 -7.15 -25.01
CA MET A 49 16.61 -7.85 -26.23
C MET A 49 16.87 -6.99 -27.48
N ASP A 50 17.94 -7.28 -28.21
CA ASP A 50 18.26 -6.53 -29.43
C ASP A 50 17.25 -6.78 -30.57
N GLU A 51 17.19 -5.85 -31.54
CA GLU A 51 16.28 -5.98 -32.68
C GLU A 51 16.57 -7.22 -33.54
N ALA A 52 17.79 -7.74 -33.53
CA ALA A 52 18.18 -8.90 -34.33
C ALA A 52 17.55 -10.19 -33.76
N VAL A 53 17.65 -10.38 -32.44
CA VAL A 53 16.99 -11.46 -31.71
C VAL A 53 15.48 -11.36 -31.92
N LEU A 54 14.88 -10.19 -31.72
CA LEU A 54 13.44 -9.99 -31.90
C LEU A 54 12.98 -10.29 -33.34
N ARG A 55 13.74 -9.87 -34.36
CA ARG A 55 13.42 -10.19 -35.76
C ARG A 55 13.49 -11.69 -36.05
N ALA A 56 14.48 -12.39 -35.49
CA ALA A 56 14.64 -13.83 -35.68
C ALA A 56 13.48 -14.65 -35.10
N VAL A 57 12.85 -14.17 -34.02
CA VAL A 57 11.74 -14.89 -33.35
C VAL A 57 10.35 -14.30 -33.62
N LYS A 58 10.25 -13.21 -34.39
CA LYS A 58 9.00 -12.43 -34.57
C LYS A 58 7.79 -13.27 -35.00
N GLY A 59 7.95 -14.12 -36.03
CA GLY A 59 6.87 -14.97 -36.53
C GLY A 59 6.44 -16.06 -35.54
N SER A 60 7.38 -16.55 -34.74
CA SER A 60 7.14 -17.58 -33.72
C SER A 60 6.52 -17.01 -32.44
N LEU A 61 6.92 -15.81 -32.03
CA LEU A 61 6.37 -15.14 -30.84
C LEU A 61 4.92 -14.70 -31.02
N SER A 62 4.48 -14.34 -32.23
CA SER A 62 3.07 -14.02 -32.48
C SER A 62 2.14 -15.21 -32.27
N ALA A 63 2.62 -16.44 -32.47
CA ALA A 63 1.88 -17.68 -32.21
C ALA A 63 1.79 -18.03 -30.71
N CYS A 64 2.64 -17.43 -29.87
CA CYS A 64 2.69 -17.68 -28.42
C CYS A 64 1.60 -16.94 -27.62
N LEU A 65 0.70 -16.21 -28.29
CA LEU A 65 -0.45 -15.52 -27.68
C LEU A 65 -1.75 -16.07 -28.29
N ALA A 66 -2.52 -16.82 -27.51
CA ALA A 66 -3.74 -17.48 -27.97
C ALA A 66 -4.92 -17.21 -27.03
N PRO A 67 -6.17 -17.18 -27.53
CA PRO A 67 -7.36 -17.16 -26.68
C PRO A 67 -7.35 -18.34 -25.71
N LEU A 68 -7.68 -18.07 -24.44
CA LEU A 68 -7.62 -19.08 -23.39
C LEU A 68 -8.54 -20.27 -23.70
N GLY A 69 -9.73 -20.03 -24.26
CA GLY A 69 -10.66 -21.10 -24.65
C GLY A 69 -10.02 -22.12 -25.60
N GLU A 70 -9.11 -21.67 -26.48
CA GLU A 70 -8.44 -22.51 -27.48
C GLU A 70 -7.17 -23.17 -26.92
N CYS A 71 -6.41 -22.45 -26.10
CA CYS A 71 -5.09 -22.92 -25.64
C CYS A 71 -5.07 -23.47 -24.21
N ARG A 72 -6.21 -23.58 -23.54
CA ARG A 72 -6.32 -24.01 -22.13
C ARG A 72 -5.57 -25.33 -21.84
N PRO A 73 -5.70 -26.41 -22.63
CA PRO A 73 -4.96 -27.65 -22.35
C PRO A 73 -3.44 -27.45 -22.43
N ALA A 74 -2.96 -26.73 -23.45
CA ALA A 74 -1.54 -26.43 -23.64
C ALA A 74 -0.98 -25.56 -22.50
N ALA A 75 -1.72 -24.53 -22.10
CA ALA A 75 -1.34 -23.65 -20.98
C ALA A 75 -1.23 -24.42 -19.65
N LEU A 76 -2.19 -25.31 -19.37
CA LEU A 76 -2.15 -26.16 -18.17
C LEU A 76 -1.02 -27.19 -18.22
N ALA A 77 -0.74 -27.76 -19.40
CA ALA A 77 0.40 -28.66 -19.59
C ALA A 77 1.73 -27.95 -19.34
N ALA A 78 1.90 -26.73 -19.86
CA ALA A 78 3.09 -25.90 -19.63
C ALA A 78 3.31 -25.58 -18.14
N ILE A 79 2.25 -25.26 -17.39
CA ILE A 79 2.37 -25.03 -15.94
C ILE A 79 2.80 -26.31 -15.20
N LYS A 80 2.20 -27.44 -15.54
CA LYS A 80 2.52 -28.75 -14.95
C LYS A 80 3.95 -29.21 -15.28
N SER A 81 4.48 -28.80 -16.44
CA SER A 81 5.85 -29.13 -16.84
C SER A 81 6.91 -28.26 -16.15
N LEU A 82 6.55 -27.17 -15.48
CA LEU A 82 7.52 -26.33 -14.77
C LEU A 82 8.31 -27.17 -13.75
N ARG A 83 9.61 -26.91 -13.67
CA ARG A 83 10.52 -27.52 -12.70
C ARG A 83 11.34 -26.42 -12.03
N PRO A 84 11.64 -26.55 -10.72
CA PRO A 84 12.56 -25.63 -10.07
C PRO A 84 13.93 -25.70 -10.74
N THR A 85 14.60 -24.55 -10.89
CA THR A 85 16.01 -24.56 -11.26
C THR A 85 16.83 -25.23 -10.15
N GLN A 86 17.71 -26.15 -10.53
CA GLN A 86 18.59 -26.89 -9.61
C GLN A 86 19.96 -26.22 -9.43
N GLN A 87 20.21 -25.10 -10.13
CA GLN A 87 21.51 -24.44 -10.09
C GLN A 87 21.71 -23.67 -8.79
N GLY A 88 22.82 -23.94 -8.10
CA GLY A 88 23.36 -23.12 -7.01
C GLY A 88 22.43 -22.90 -5.81
N ARG A 89 22.92 -22.08 -4.89
CA ARG A 89 22.16 -21.62 -3.71
C ARG A 89 21.03 -20.69 -4.16
N HIS A 90 19.86 -20.78 -3.51
CA HIS A 90 18.68 -19.98 -3.88
C HIS A 90 18.97 -18.46 -4.01
N ARG A 91 19.81 -17.95 -3.12
CA ARG A 91 20.25 -16.54 -3.10
C ARG A 91 21.07 -16.12 -4.31
N GLU A 92 21.82 -17.03 -4.92
CA GLU A 92 22.78 -16.76 -6.00
C GLU A 92 22.23 -17.17 -7.38
N ARG A 93 21.01 -17.73 -7.42
CA ARG A 93 20.38 -18.16 -8.66
C ARG A 93 20.21 -17.00 -9.63
N PRO A 94 20.66 -17.14 -10.89
CA PRO A 94 20.46 -16.12 -11.91
C PRO A 94 18.97 -15.94 -12.19
N ARG A 95 18.53 -14.68 -12.17
CA ARG A 95 17.15 -14.26 -12.46
C ARG A 95 17.18 -13.03 -13.36
N CYS A 96 16.72 -13.19 -14.58
CA CYS A 96 16.62 -12.16 -15.62
C CYS A 96 15.24 -11.48 -15.67
N THR A 97 14.75 -10.97 -14.54
CA THR A 97 13.40 -10.38 -14.46
C THR A 97 13.19 -9.24 -15.46
N GLY A 98 14.19 -8.38 -15.66
CA GLY A 98 14.09 -7.29 -16.64
C GLY A 98 13.87 -7.80 -18.06
N ALA A 99 14.65 -8.81 -18.49
CA ALA A 99 14.51 -9.42 -19.81
C ALA A 99 13.15 -10.15 -19.95
N ALA A 100 12.64 -10.76 -18.88
CA ALA A 100 11.33 -11.39 -18.89
C ALA A 100 10.18 -10.37 -19.07
N ILE A 101 10.27 -9.22 -18.42
CA ILE A 101 9.32 -8.11 -18.61
C ILE A 101 9.42 -7.57 -20.04
N GLU A 102 10.63 -7.34 -20.53
CA GLU A 102 10.89 -6.87 -21.89
C GLU A 102 10.29 -7.82 -22.96
N ALA A 103 10.56 -9.12 -22.86
CA ALA A 103 9.98 -10.13 -23.74
C ALA A 103 8.45 -10.12 -23.71
N GLY A 104 7.85 -9.98 -22.52
CA GLY A 104 6.41 -9.84 -22.36
C GLY A 104 5.85 -8.61 -23.08
N LEU A 105 6.49 -7.44 -22.92
CA LEU A 105 6.10 -6.21 -23.60
C LEU A 105 6.22 -6.32 -25.12
N HIS A 106 7.25 -7.00 -25.64
CA HIS A 106 7.39 -7.25 -27.07
C HIS A 106 6.28 -8.14 -27.63
N ILE A 107 5.91 -9.22 -26.94
CA ILE A 107 4.78 -10.08 -27.33
C ILE A 107 3.49 -9.27 -27.40
N LEU A 108 3.26 -8.40 -26.42
CA LEU A 108 2.11 -7.49 -26.41
C LEU A 108 2.14 -6.48 -27.57
N SER A 109 3.30 -5.91 -27.87
CA SER A 109 3.51 -5.00 -29.00
C SER A 109 3.17 -5.68 -30.34
N LEU A 110 3.66 -6.90 -30.56
CA LEU A 110 3.39 -7.67 -31.78
C LEU A 110 1.90 -7.96 -31.95
N ALA A 111 1.24 -8.30 -30.84
CA ALA A 111 -0.20 -8.55 -30.83
C ALA A 111 -1.03 -7.30 -31.13
N GLN A 112 -0.61 -6.13 -30.66
CA GLN A 112 -1.27 -4.86 -30.97
C GLN A 112 -1.09 -4.47 -32.43
N ALA A 113 0.10 -4.63 -33.00
CA ALA A 113 0.37 -4.36 -34.41
C ALA A 113 -0.50 -5.23 -35.33
N SER A 114 -0.53 -6.54 -35.09
CA SER A 114 -1.37 -7.48 -35.87
C SER A 114 -2.86 -7.14 -35.80
N ARG A 115 -3.36 -6.65 -34.66
CA ARG A 115 -4.75 -6.18 -34.52
C ARG A 115 -5.01 -4.88 -35.27
N ALA A 116 -4.05 -3.95 -35.27
CA ALA A 116 -4.18 -2.70 -36.01
C ALA A 116 -4.25 -2.97 -37.52
N ASP A 117 -3.43 -3.88 -38.04
CA ASP A 117 -3.44 -4.30 -39.44
C ASP A 117 -4.79 -4.94 -39.81
N ALA A 118 -5.30 -5.85 -38.97
CA ALA A 118 -6.61 -6.48 -39.19
C ALA A 118 -7.78 -5.49 -39.11
N ALA A 119 -7.73 -4.52 -38.18
CA ALA A 119 -8.76 -3.49 -38.05
C ALA A 119 -8.76 -2.51 -39.23
N ALA A 120 -7.57 -2.14 -39.72
CA ALA A 120 -7.40 -1.34 -40.93
C ALA A 120 -7.95 -2.07 -42.15
N ALA A 121 -7.70 -3.38 -42.26
CA ALA A 121 -8.27 -4.21 -43.32
C ALA A 121 -9.80 -4.37 -43.24
N ALA A 122 -10.36 -4.39 -42.01
CA ALA A 122 -11.80 -4.59 -41.77
C ALA A 122 -12.63 -3.30 -41.75
N ALA A 123 -12.03 -2.12 -42.00
CA ALA A 123 -12.68 -0.80 -41.89
C ALA A 123 -13.46 -0.58 -40.58
N ALA A 124 -13.05 -1.24 -39.50
CA ALA A 124 -13.72 -1.19 -38.20
C ALA A 124 -13.02 -0.14 -37.31
N PRO A 125 -13.64 1.04 -37.06
CA PRO A 125 -12.97 2.15 -36.39
C PRO A 125 -12.68 1.93 -34.90
N HIS A 126 -13.16 0.82 -34.32
CA HIS A 126 -13.03 0.53 -32.88
C HIS A 126 -12.75 -0.96 -32.63
N ALA A 127 -11.57 -1.44 -33.02
CA ALA A 127 -11.11 -2.75 -32.54
C ALA A 127 -11.02 -2.70 -31.00
N GLN A 128 -11.69 -3.64 -30.33
CA GLN A 128 -11.71 -3.75 -28.87
C GLN A 128 -10.28 -3.92 -28.32
N THR A 129 -9.67 -2.83 -27.88
CA THR A 129 -8.40 -2.90 -27.17
C THR A 129 -8.69 -3.20 -25.71
N GLY A 130 -8.87 -4.46 -25.34
CA GLY A 130 -8.73 -4.86 -23.92
C GLY A 130 -7.36 -4.43 -23.38
N MET A 131 -7.24 -4.24 -22.06
CA MET A 131 -5.94 -3.86 -21.49
C MET A 131 -4.97 -5.05 -21.55
N SER A 132 -3.78 -4.83 -22.11
CA SER A 132 -2.71 -5.80 -22.09
C SER A 132 -2.02 -5.77 -20.72
N ARG A 133 -1.78 -6.93 -20.13
CA ARG A 133 -1.09 -7.06 -18.84
C ARG A 133 0.10 -8.01 -18.95
N ALA A 134 1.19 -7.66 -18.29
CA ALA A 134 2.28 -8.58 -17.98
C ALA A 134 2.29 -8.80 -16.48
N ALA A 135 2.03 -10.04 -16.02
CA ALA A 135 2.10 -10.41 -14.61
C ALA A 135 3.34 -11.26 -14.37
N THR A 136 4.17 -10.84 -13.40
CA THR A 136 5.45 -11.50 -13.12
C THR A 136 5.48 -12.02 -11.67
N PRO A 137 5.04 -13.26 -11.42
CA PRO A 137 5.36 -13.98 -10.20
C PRO A 137 6.86 -14.21 -10.13
N MET A 138 7.51 -13.72 -9.07
CA MET A 138 8.94 -13.88 -8.88
C MET A 138 9.29 -14.23 -7.44
N ASP A 139 10.42 -14.90 -7.28
CA ASP A 139 11.04 -15.18 -5.99
C ASP A 139 12.52 -14.83 -6.05
N GLY A 140 12.92 -13.86 -5.22
CA GLY A 140 14.30 -13.42 -5.05
C GLY A 140 14.83 -12.43 -6.09
N ARG A 141 16.13 -12.18 -5.96
CA ARG A 141 16.84 -11.01 -6.51
C ARG A 141 17.11 -11.10 -8.01
N MET A 142 17.17 -9.95 -8.67
CA MET A 142 17.53 -9.80 -10.08
C MET A 142 19.04 -9.72 -10.23
N LEU A 143 19.67 -10.83 -10.61
CA LEU A 143 21.14 -10.95 -10.62
C LEU A 143 21.77 -10.82 -12.01
N ILE A 144 20.97 -10.93 -13.07
CA ILE A 144 21.43 -10.84 -14.46
C ILE A 144 20.46 -10.01 -15.31
N GLY A 145 20.92 -9.56 -16.47
CA GLY A 145 20.10 -8.83 -17.43
C GLY A 145 19.80 -7.39 -17.03
N PRO A 146 18.84 -6.76 -17.72
CA PRO A 146 18.42 -5.38 -17.46
C PRO A 146 17.92 -5.24 -16.02
N GLY A 147 18.44 -4.26 -15.29
CA GLY A 147 18.04 -4.08 -13.88
C GLY A 147 18.81 -4.91 -12.86
N ARG A 148 19.90 -5.59 -13.26
CA ARG A 148 20.74 -6.36 -12.34
C ARG A 148 21.30 -5.50 -11.21
N VAL A 149 21.27 -6.04 -10.00
CA VAL A 149 21.90 -5.42 -8.82
C VAL A 149 22.73 -6.47 -8.09
N PRO A 150 24.01 -6.18 -7.74
CA PRO A 150 24.83 -7.11 -6.99
C PRO A 150 24.18 -7.51 -5.65
N VAL A 151 24.39 -8.76 -5.24
CA VAL A 151 23.84 -9.32 -3.99
C VAL A 151 24.20 -8.45 -2.78
N ARG A 152 25.46 -8.03 -2.70
CA ARG A 152 26.00 -7.20 -1.60
C ARG A 152 25.26 -5.87 -1.42
N SER A 153 24.75 -5.27 -2.51
CA SER A 153 24.05 -3.98 -2.51
C SER A 153 22.63 -4.09 -1.95
N LEU A 154 22.11 -5.31 -1.86
CA LEU A 154 20.75 -5.61 -1.39
C LEU A 154 20.74 -6.10 0.07
N ASP A 155 21.90 -6.53 0.61
CA ASP A 155 22.04 -7.05 1.98
C ASP A 155 22.61 -6.02 2.98
N ARG A 156 23.34 -5.01 2.51
CA ARG A 156 23.94 -3.98 3.39
C ARG A 156 23.15 -2.68 3.34
N ASP A 157 23.04 -2.03 4.50
CA ASP A 157 22.60 -0.62 4.61
C ASP A 157 23.61 0.36 3.95
N ASP A 158 24.80 -0.12 3.59
CA ASP A 158 25.86 0.65 2.95
C ASP A 158 25.68 0.73 1.42
N ARG A 159 24.56 1.35 1.00
CA ARG A 159 24.16 1.53 -0.41
C ARG A 159 25.12 2.41 -1.22
N ALA A 160 26.00 3.16 -0.57
CA ALA A 160 26.95 4.06 -1.21
C ALA A 160 27.96 3.33 -2.10
N ALA A 161 28.39 2.13 -1.69
CA ALA A 161 29.42 1.35 -2.40
C ALA A 161 28.97 0.85 -3.79
N ASP A 162 27.66 0.77 -4.05
CA ASP A 162 27.09 0.22 -5.29
C ASP A 162 26.07 1.16 -5.96
N ALA A 163 26.14 2.46 -5.66
CA ALA A 163 25.24 3.48 -6.19
C ALA A 163 25.18 3.48 -7.74
N HIS A 164 26.29 3.18 -8.41
CA HIS A 164 26.33 3.08 -9.88
C HIS A 164 25.43 1.96 -10.41
N SER A 165 25.53 0.74 -9.85
CA SER A 165 24.73 -0.41 -10.27
C SER A 165 23.24 -0.18 -10.03
N LEU A 166 22.89 0.47 -8.91
CA LEU A 166 21.51 0.87 -8.61
C LEU A 166 20.97 1.90 -9.61
N ARG A 167 21.78 2.89 -10.01
CA ARG A 167 21.40 3.90 -11.02
C ARG A 167 21.21 3.27 -12.40
N GLU A 168 22.11 2.40 -12.83
CA GLU A 168 21.97 1.68 -14.10
C GLU A 168 20.73 0.77 -14.10
N GLY A 169 20.49 0.09 -12.97
CA GLY A 169 19.26 -0.68 -12.80
C GLY A 169 18.01 0.19 -12.91
N ALA A 170 17.99 1.34 -12.23
CA ALA A 170 16.89 2.31 -12.28
C ALA A 170 16.62 2.80 -13.71
N LYS A 171 17.66 3.15 -14.47
CA LYS A 171 17.52 3.54 -15.89
C LYS A 171 16.92 2.42 -16.74
N ALA A 172 17.36 1.18 -16.54
CA ALA A 172 16.81 0.03 -17.28
C ALA A 172 15.30 -0.14 -17.01
N PHE A 173 14.88 -0.10 -15.75
CA PHE A 173 13.46 -0.18 -15.40
C PHE A 173 12.64 1.05 -15.81
N GLN A 174 13.26 2.23 -15.89
CA GLN A 174 12.63 3.42 -16.45
C GLN A 174 12.37 3.28 -17.96
N ARG A 175 13.28 2.64 -18.71
CA ARG A 175 13.03 2.30 -20.13
C ARG A 175 11.87 1.33 -20.28
N LEU A 176 11.82 0.27 -19.46
CA LEU A 176 10.71 -0.70 -19.47
C LEU A 176 9.38 -0.06 -19.07
N ALA A 177 9.40 0.83 -18.07
CA ALA A 177 8.26 1.64 -17.67
C ALA A 177 7.70 2.48 -18.82
N GLN A 178 8.58 3.15 -19.58
CA GLN A 178 8.20 3.95 -20.73
C GLN A 178 7.61 3.07 -21.85
N ALA A 179 8.28 1.95 -22.17
CA ALA A 179 7.78 0.99 -23.17
C ALA A 179 6.39 0.44 -22.81
N ALA A 180 6.15 0.09 -21.54
CA ALA A 180 4.85 -0.34 -21.06
C ALA A 180 3.80 0.78 -21.19
N ALA A 181 4.16 2.01 -20.83
CA ALA A 181 3.28 3.17 -20.91
C ALA A 181 2.88 3.50 -22.37
N ASP A 182 3.82 3.40 -23.31
CA ASP A 182 3.58 3.66 -24.74
C ASP A 182 2.65 2.60 -25.36
N LEU A 183 2.81 1.33 -24.95
CA LEU A 183 1.91 0.23 -25.30
C LEU A 183 0.54 0.32 -24.60
N GLY A 184 0.39 1.18 -23.59
CA GLY A 184 -0.77 1.19 -22.71
C GLY A 184 -0.99 -0.16 -22.01
N ALA A 185 0.11 -0.84 -21.66
CA ALA A 185 0.13 -2.11 -20.96
C ALA A 185 0.48 -1.90 -19.49
N ALA A 186 -0.20 -2.62 -18.60
CA ALA A 186 0.11 -2.62 -17.16
C ALA A 186 1.07 -3.76 -16.82
N VAL A 187 2.05 -3.48 -15.94
CA VAL A 187 3.01 -4.48 -15.44
C VAL A 187 2.73 -4.76 -13.97
N ASP A 188 2.15 -5.92 -13.72
CA ASP A 188 1.82 -6.42 -12.39
C ASP A 188 2.93 -7.32 -11.85
N ILE A 189 3.38 -7.08 -10.62
CA ILE A 189 4.51 -7.78 -10.01
C ILE A 189 4.05 -8.46 -8.73
N LEU A 190 4.22 -9.77 -8.66
CA LEU A 190 3.95 -10.57 -7.47
C LEU A 190 5.28 -11.09 -6.93
N GLY A 191 5.85 -10.41 -5.94
CA GLY A 191 7.01 -10.91 -5.22
C GLY A 191 6.57 -11.96 -4.20
N THR A 192 7.23 -13.10 -4.20
CA THR A 192 7.00 -14.17 -3.22
C THR A 192 8.33 -14.65 -2.66
N GLY A 193 8.34 -15.08 -1.41
CA GLY A 193 9.52 -15.65 -0.77
C GLY A 193 10.12 -14.76 0.31
N MET A 194 11.18 -15.27 0.93
CA MET A 194 11.84 -14.65 2.08
C MET A 194 13.06 -13.78 1.68
N SER A 195 13.29 -13.60 0.39
CA SER A 195 14.42 -12.85 -0.14
C SER A 195 13.94 -11.53 -0.74
N ALA A 196 14.75 -10.48 -0.55
CA ALA A 196 14.54 -9.20 -1.19
C ALA A 196 14.38 -9.34 -2.71
N VAL A 197 13.48 -8.55 -3.30
CA VAL A 197 13.26 -8.46 -4.75
C VAL A 197 13.62 -7.09 -5.31
N ASN A 198 13.99 -6.14 -4.43
CA ASN A 198 14.28 -4.74 -4.76
C ASN A 198 13.02 -4.00 -5.25
N VAL A 199 12.03 -3.91 -4.36
CA VAL A 199 10.76 -3.19 -4.59
C VAL A 199 10.97 -1.74 -4.99
N PRO A 200 11.93 -0.96 -4.43
CA PRO A 200 12.19 0.39 -4.92
C PRO A 200 12.39 0.44 -6.44
N LEU A 201 13.14 -0.51 -6.99
CA LEU A 201 13.37 -0.60 -8.42
C LEU A 201 12.13 -1.07 -9.19
N LEU A 202 11.53 -2.19 -8.77
CA LEU A 202 10.36 -2.81 -9.42
C LEU A 202 9.10 -1.93 -9.37
N SER A 203 8.94 -1.14 -8.30
CA SER A 203 7.81 -0.22 -8.15
C SER A 203 7.78 0.86 -9.23
N THR A 204 8.93 1.19 -9.83
CA THR A 204 9.04 2.17 -10.91
C THR A 204 8.23 1.72 -12.13
N VAL A 205 8.42 0.46 -12.57
CA VAL A 205 7.70 -0.07 -13.74
C VAL A 205 6.23 -0.34 -13.43
N ALA A 206 5.91 -0.89 -12.25
CA ALA A 206 4.53 -1.13 -11.86
C ALA A 206 3.74 0.18 -11.80
N ARG A 207 4.27 1.20 -11.12
CA ARG A 207 3.59 2.50 -10.97
C ARG A 207 3.46 3.24 -12.31
N ALA A 208 4.52 3.29 -13.12
CA ALA A 208 4.52 4.03 -14.38
C ALA A 208 3.62 3.39 -15.44
N SER A 209 3.45 2.07 -15.41
CA SER A 209 2.56 1.33 -16.30
C SER A 209 1.10 1.29 -15.81
N GLY A 210 0.83 1.71 -14.57
CA GLY A 210 -0.49 1.54 -13.93
C GLY A 210 -0.75 0.10 -13.44
N GLY A 211 0.29 -0.72 -13.34
CA GLY A 211 0.24 -2.03 -12.71
C GLY A 211 0.29 -1.97 -11.17
N SER A 212 0.31 -3.14 -10.56
CA SER A 212 0.34 -3.35 -9.11
C SER A 212 1.61 -4.09 -8.69
N LEU A 213 2.03 -3.91 -7.44
CA LEU A 213 3.12 -4.69 -6.84
C LEU A 213 2.62 -5.25 -5.51
N THR A 214 2.76 -6.56 -5.30
CA THR A 214 2.45 -7.22 -4.03
C THR A 214 3.61 -8.10 -3.58
N LEU A 215 3.76 -8.27 -2.26
CA LEU A 215 4.76 -9.14 -1.64
C LEU A 215 4.09 -10.15 -0.73
N HIS A 216 4.53 -11.41 -0.77
CA HIS A 216 4.10 -12.46 0.15
C HIS A 216 5.31 -13.29 0.61
N ALA A 217 5.26 -13.81 1.84
CA ALA A 217 6.32 -14.67 2.37
C ALA A 217 6.52 -15.98 1.56
N GLY A 218 5.50 -16.40 0.82
CA GLY A 218 5.58 -17.56 -0.05
C GLY A 218 4.31 -17.77 -0.87
N TYR A 219 4.31 -18.86 -1.63
CA TYR A 219 3.17 -19.26 -2.46
C TYR A 219 2.05 -19.88 -1.61
N SER A 220 1.01 -19.10 -1.34
CA SER A 220 -0.19 -19.47 -0.59
C SER A 220 -1.48 -19.17 -1.37
N GLY A 221 -2.63 -19.57 -0.82
CA GLY A 221 -3.94 -19.18 -1.35
C GLY A 221 -4.10 -17.66 -1.47
N ILE A 222 -3.56 -16.89 -0.52
CA ILE A 222 -3.60 -15.41 -0.51
C ILE A 222 -2.77 -14.84 -1.68
N SER A 223 -1.56 -15.37 -1.91
CA SER A 223 -0.72 -14.93 -3.04
C SER A 223 -1.38 -15.25 -4.39
N GLY A 224 -2.07 -16.40 -4.49
CA GLY A 224 -2.84 -16.78 -5.68
C GLY A 224 -4.07 -15.90 -5.88
N ALA A 225 -4.79 -15.57 -4.80
CA ALA A 225 -5.93 -14.66 -4.83
C ALA A 225 -5.52 -13.23 -5.21
N ASN A 226 -4.39 -12.73 -4.69
CA ASN A 226 -3.83 -11.44 -5.12
C ASN A 226 -3.45 -11.43 -6.61
N LEU A 227 -2.86 -12.52 -7.12
CA LEU A 227 -2.55 -12.65 -8.54
C LEU A 227 -3.83 -12.63 -9.40
N ALA A 228 -4.83 -13.41 -9.01
CA ALA A 228 -6.13 -13.44 -9.70
C ALA A 228 -6.79 -12.06 -9.68
N ALA A 229 -6.86 -11.43 -8.50
CA ALA A 229 -7.41 -10.11 -8.33
C ALA A 229 -6.70 -9.12 -9.25
N SER A 230 -5.36 -9.11 -9.25
CA SER A 230 -4.52 -8.23 -10.08
C SER A 230 -4.84 -8.36 -11.57
N LEU A 231 -4.93 -9.59 -12.09
CA LEU A 231 -5.26 -9.87 -13.50
C LEU A 231 -6.69 -9.48 -13.86
N GLN A 232 -7.63 -9.58 -12.92
CA GLN A 232 -9.05 -9.29 -13.13
C GLN A 232 -9.42 -7.81 -12.87
N ARG A 233 -8.49 -6.98 -12.38
CA ARG A 233 -8.77 -5.55 -12.12
C ARG A 233 -9.27 -4.87 -13.39
N GLN A 234 -10.33 -4.09 -13.28
CA GLN A 234 -10.80 -3.23 -14.35
C GLN A 234 -10.10 -1.87 -14.28
N VAL A 235 -9.43 -1.50 -15.37
CA VAL A 235 -8.53 -0.34 -15.39
C VAL A 235 -8.85 0.53 -16.58
N GLY A 236 -9.19 1.77 -16.28
CA GLY A 236 -9.22 2.84 -17.26
C GLY A 236 -7.80 3.29 -17.60
N ARG A 237 -7.56 3.64 -18.86
CA ARG A 237 -6.25 4.09 -19.34
C ARG A 237 -6.27 5.56 -19.75
N ARG A 238 -5.09 6.14 -19.97
CA ARG A 238 -4.91 7.52 -20.46
C ARG A 238 -5.74 8.51 -19.63
N GLY A 239 -5.72 8.31 -18.31
CA GLY A 239 -6.48 9.10 -17.39
C GLY A 239 -5.88 10.49 -17.20
N THR A 240 -6.74 11.48 -16.98
CA THR A 240 -6.34 12.84 -16.61
C THR A 240 -7.19 13.29 -15.43
N LEU A 241 -6.55 13.81 -14.39
CA LEU A 241 -7.19 14.45 -13.26
C LEU A 241 -6.92 15.95 -13.31
N GLU A 242 -7.97 16.74 -13.37
CA GLU A 242 -7.90 18.20 -13.34
C GLU A 242 -8.63 18.72 -12.10
N VAL A 243 -7.99 19.60 -11.34
CA VAL A 243 -8.54 20.24 -10.15
C VAL A 243 -8.62 21.74 -10.39
N TYR A 244 -9.82 22.26 -10.25
CA TYR A 244 -10.16 23.67 -10.40
C TYR A 244 -10.62 24.21 -9.05
N ALA A 245 -10.03 25.32 -8.61
CA ALA A 245 -10.42 26.00 -7.38
C ALA A 245 -10.87 27.44 -7.67
N SER A 246 -11.66 27.98 -6.76
CA SER A 246 -12.09 29.39 -6.81
C SER A 246 -10.90 30.35 -6.62
N PRO A 247 -11.01 31.61 -7.05
CA PRO A 247 -10.00 32.63 -6.78
C PRO A 247 -9.64 32.68 -5.29
N GLY A 248 -8.36 32.79 -4.99
CA GLY A 248 -7.83 32.79 -3.61
C GLY A 248 -7.52 31.40 -3.03
N LEU A 249 -7.90 30.32 -3.72
CA LEU A 249 -7.42 28.96 -3.43
C LEU A 249 -6.36 28.53 -4.46
N ALA A 250 -5.24 28.00 -3.97
CA ALA A 250 -4.20 27.39 -4.79
C ALA A 250 -4.19 25.87 -4.57
N VAL A 251 -4.02 25.08 -5.63
CA VAL A 251 -3.75 23.65 -5.51
C VAL A 251 -2.24 23.48 -5.37
N THR A 252 -1.77 23.08 -4.19
CA THR A 252 -0.33 23.12 -3.85
C THR A 252 0.35 21.76 -3.94
N ARG A 253 -0.40 20.68 -3.74
CA ARG A 253 0.13 19.31 -3.76
C ARG A 253 -0.90 18.35 -4.32
N ILE A 254 -0.45 17.37 -5.09
CA ILE A 254 -1.24 16.21 -5.51
C ILE A 254 -0.44 14.95 -5.14
N ILE A 255 -1.09 14.00 -4.47
CA ILE A 255 -0.49 12.78 -3.95
C ILE A 255 -1.31 11.58 -4.40
N GLY A 256 -0.64 10.56 -4.94
CA GLY A 256 -1.28 9.35 -5.45
C GLY A 256 -0.44 8.72 -6.57
N PRO A 257 -0.99 7.71 -7.28
CA PRO A 257 -0.36 7.07 -8.43
C PRO A 257 -0.52 7.95 -9.68
N VAL A 258 -0.03 9.18 -9.58
CA VAL A 258 -0.09 10.20 -10.63
C VAL A 258 1.29 10.43 -11.22
N THR A 259 1.31 10.88 -12.47
CA THR A 259 2.51 11.36 -13.18
C THR A 259 2.22 12.73 -13.78
N ASP A 260 3.27 13.45 -14.14
CA ASP A 260 3.12 14.69 -14.88
C ASP A 260 2.47 14.44 -16.26
N LEU A 261 1.80 15.47 -16.77
CA LEU A 261 1.23 15.42 -18.11
C LEU A 261 2.36 15.53 -19.16
N PRO A 262 2.20 14.91 -20.35
CA PRO A 262 3.18 15.00 -21.42
C PRO A 262 3.43 16.45 -21.88
N ALA A 263 4.65 16.72 -22.36
CA ALA A 263 4.98 17.98 -23.01
C ALA A 263 4.05 18.22 -24.21
N GLY A 264 3.47 19.41 -24.32
CA GLY A 264 2.53 19.75 -25.39
C GLY A 264 1.08 19.31 -25.17
N TRP A 265 0.71 18.81 -23.98
CA TRP A 265 -0.70 18.69 -23.61
C TRP A 265 -1.38 20.06 -23.71
N THR A 266 -2.09 20.30 -24.81
CA THR A 266 -2.76 21.56 -25.09
C THR A 266 -4.14 21.54 -24.47
N ARG A 267 -4.23 22.27 -23.37
CA ARG A 267 -5.46 22.62 -22.66
C ARG A 267 -6.54 23.16 -23.61
N ASN A 268 -7.72 22.55 -23.60
CA ASN A 268 -8.93 23.23 -24.07
C ASN A 268 -9.16 24.49 -23.23
N GLY A 269 -8.97 25.69 -23.80
CA GLY A 269 -9.48 27.03 -23.45
C GLY A 269 -9.81 27.46 -22.00
N ALA A 270 -10.37 26.64 -21.11
CA ALA A 270 -10.96 26.97 -19.79
C ALA A 270 -9.99 27.09 -18.58
N ALA A 271 -9.18 26.08 -18.21
CA ALA A 271 -8.09 26.13 -17.18
C ALA A 271 -7.11 27.37 -17.14
N ALA A 272 -6.03 27.53 -17.92
CA ALA A 272 -5.30 28.80 -18.17
C ALA A 272 -6.11 30.08 -18.55
N LYS A 273 -7.43 30.05 -18.84
CA LYS A 273 -8.27 31.28 -18.81
C LYS A 273 -8.67 31.60 -17.36
N ARG A 274 -8.93 30.57 -16.54
CA ARG A 274 -9.13 30.66 -15.07
C ARG A 274 -7.84 30.89 -14.28
N ALA A 275 -6.71 30.30 -14.66
CA ALA A 275 -5.41 30.58 -14.03
C ALA A 275 -5.00 32.04 -14.25
N LYS A 276 -5.25 32.59 -15.45
CA LYS A 276 -5.12 34.04 -15.73
C LYS A 276 -6.11 34.92 -14.95
N ARG A 277 -7.20 34.36 -14.41
CA ARG A 277 -8.19 35.05 -13.56
C ARG A 277 -7.96 34.83 -12.06
N GLY A 278 -6.81 34.29 -11.66
CA GLY A 278 -6.43 34.17 -10.25
C GLY A 278 -7.02 32.97 -9.49
N GLY A 279 -7.65 32.02 -10.17
CA GLY A 279 -8.07 30.74 -9.58
C GLY A 279 -7.01 29.64 -9.71
N GLY A 280 -6.80 28.85 -8.67
CA GLY A 280 -5.89 27.71 -8.68
C GLY A 280 -6.36 26.63 -9.65
N CYS A 281 -5.44 26.10 -10.46
CA CYS A 281 -5.68 24.98 -11.35
C CYS A 281 -4.46 24.06 -11.36
N ALA A 282 -4.67 22.76 -11.22
CA ALA A 282 -3.63 21.75 -11.37
C ALA A 282 -4.17 20.57 -12.19
N ALA A 283 -3.29 19.92 -12.96
CA ALA A 283 -3.67 18.76 -13.74
C ALA A 283 -2.53 17.73 -13.77
N VAL A 284 -2.89 16.45 -13.68
CA VAL A 284 -1.95 15.32 -13.66
C VAL A 284 -2.48 14.16 -14.51
N ALA A 285 -1.57 13.31 -14.97
CA ALA A 285 -1.91 12.08 -15.66
C ALA A 285 -2.12 10.93 -14.68
N LEU A 286 -3.05 10.05 -15.02
CA LEU A 286 -3.33 8.77 -14.37
C LEU A 286 -3.10 7.66 -15.37
N ARG A 287 -2.11 6.80 -15.12
CA ARG A 287 -1.76 5.69 -16.02
C ARG A 287 -2.82 4.59 -15.96
N ALA A 288 -3.31 4.33 -14.76
CA ALA A 288 -4.43 3.46 -14.45
C ALA A 288 -5.49 4.22 -13.66
N VAL A 289 -6.75 4.08 -14.05
CA VAL A 289 -7.93 4.57 -13.33
C VAL A 289 -8.73 3.38 -12.85
N GLU A 290 -8.66 3.10 -11.55
CA GLU A 290 -9.21 1.88 -10.97
C GLU A 290 -10.10 2.19 -9.77
N ARG A 291 -11.01 1.26 -9.46
CA ARG A 291 -11.70 1.26 -8.18
C ARG A 291 -10.72 0.86 -7.07
N GLY A 292 -10.89 1.43 -5.88
CA GLY A 292 -9.98 1.16 -4.75
C GLY A 292 -8.64 1.89 -4.84
N THR A 293 -8.48 2.82 -5.78
CA THR A 293 -7.34 3.76 -5.83
C THR A 293 -7.84 5.17 -5.57
N ALA A 294 -7.07 5.98 -4.84
CA ALA A 294 -7.38 7.37 -4.57
C ALA A 294 -6.21 8.31 -4.88
N VAL A 295 -6.57 9.56 -5.18
CA VAL A 295 -5.64 10.69 -5.30
C VAL A 295 -6.08 11.75 -4.30
N SER A 296 -5.16 12.22 -3.48
CA SER A 296 -5.39 13.38 -2.61
C SER A 296 -4.74 14.63 -3.19
N PHE A 297 -5.29 15.79 -2.83
CA PHE A 297 -4.72 17.08 -3.19
C PHE A 297 -4.90 18.07 -2.05
N HIS A 298 -3.93 18.99 -1.93
CA HIS A 298 -3.89 20.01 -0.88
C HIS A 298 -4.26 21.36 -1.49
N LEU A 299 -5.02 22.13 -0.72
CA LEU A 299 -5.49 23.46 -1.09
C LEU A 299 -4.99 24.46 -0.06
N ASP A 300 -4.34 25.51 -0.54
CA ASP A 300 -3.86 26.60 0.31
C ASP A 300 -4.70 27.85 0.05
N VAL A 301 -5.05 28.55 1.13
CA VAL A 301 -5.69 29.85 1.07
C VAL A 301 -4.61 30.90 0.84
N VAL A 302 -4.48 31.37 -0.41
CA VAL A 302 -3.46 32.34 -0.82
C VAL A 302 -3.97 33.78 -0.81
N LYS A 303 -5.30 33.97 -0.81
CA LYS A 303 -5.96 35.27 -0.66
C LYS A 303 -7.24 35.07 0.18
N PRO A 304 -7.75 36.13 0.84
CA PRO A 304 -9.04 36.08 1.50
C PRO A 304 -10.12 35.52 0.58
N LEU A 305 -10.87 34.54 1.07
CA LEU A 305 -11.93 33.89 0.32
C LEU A 305 -13.24 34.64 0.49
N GLU A 306 -14.08 34.62 -0.55
CA GLU A 306 -15.48 34.98 -0.43
C GLU A 306 -16.24 34.01 0.49
N ALA A 307 -17.47 34.36 0.89
CA ALA A 307 -18.31 33.53 1.76
C ALA A 307 -18.52 32.08 1.28
N LYS A 308 -18.30 31.83 -0.02
CA LYS A 308 -18.43 30.52 -0.66
C LYS A 308 -17.24 30.31 -1.59
N ALA A 309 -16.53 29.21 -1.42
CA ALA A 309 -15.53 28.75 -2.37
C ALA A 309 -16.02 27.47 -3.06
N TYR A 310 -15.54 27.22 -4.27
CA TYR A 310 -15.87 26.05 -5.07
C TYR A 310 -14.60 25.33 -5.50
N VAL A 311 -14.66 24.01 -5.44
CA VAL A 311 -13.65 23.10 -5.98
C VAL A 311 -14.35 22.18 -6.96
N GLN A 312 -13.81 22.06 -8.17
CA GLN A 312 -14.29 21.16 -9.19
C GLN A 312 -13.16 20.22 -9.61
N VAL A 313 -13.44 18.93 -9.57
CA VAL A 313 -12.54 17.87 -9.97
C VAL A 313 -13.10 17.23 -11.24
N VAL A 314 -12.29 17.16 -12.29
CA VAL A 314 -12.62 16.54 -13.57
C VAL A 314 -11.67 15.37 -13.79
N LEU A 315 -12.21 14.16 -13.77
CA LEU A 315 -11.50 12.92 -14.09
C LEU A 315 -11.95 12.45 -15.47
N SER A 316 -11.02 12.33 -16.43
CA SER A 316 -11.30 11.73 -17.75
C SER A 316 -10.43 10.50 -17.95
N TRP A 317 -10.94 9.46 -18.63
CA TRP A 317 -10.17 8.25 -18.94
C TRP A 317 -10.79 7.49 -20.12
N GLN A 318 -10.07 6.52 -20.66
CA GLN A 318 -10.59 5.57 -21.65
C GLN A 318 -10.88 4.23 -20.99
N ASP A 319 -12.06 3.66 -21.22
CA ASP A 319 -12.39 2.32 -20.74
C ASP A 319 -11.78 1.21 -21.63
N SER A 320 -12.05 -0.05 -21.28
CA SER A 320 -11.57 -1.21 -22.05
C SER A 320 -12.17 -1.31 -23.46
N ALA A 321 -13.26 -0.60 -23.73
CA ALA A 321 -13.87 -0.50 -25.06
C ALA A 321 -13.32 0.69 -25.87
N GLY A 322 -12.37 1.46 -25.32
CA GLY A 322 -11.81 2.65 -25.95
C GLY A 322 -12.70 3.90 -25.85
N ARG A 323 -13.84 3.82 -25.14
CA ARG A 323 -14.73 4.96 -24.95
C ARG A 323 -14.10 5.93 -23.97
N THR A 324 -14.12 7.22 -24.31
CA THR A 324 -13.66 8.27 -23.39
C THR A 324 -14.78 8.62 -22.44
N LEU A 325 -14.55 8.37 -21.16
CA LEU A 325 -15.45 8.69 -20.05
C LEU A 325 -14.93 9.91 -19.30
N ARG A 326 -15.86 10.68 -18.74
CA ARG A 326 -15.55 11.83 -17.89
C ARG A 326 -16.47 11.87 -16.68
N ARG A 327 -15.90 12.06 -15.51
CA ARG A 327 -16.58 12.28 -14.25
C ARG A 327 -16.23 13.68 -13.73
N VAL A 328 -17.26 14.47 -13.42
CA VAL A 328 -17.11 15.81 -12.87
C VAL A 328 -17.72 15.84 -11.48
N VAL A 329 -16.93 16.23 -10.48
CA VAL A 329 -17.39 16.40 -9.10
C VAL A 329 -17.18 17.85 -8.73
N THR A 330 -18.25 18.55 -8.36
CA THR A 330 -18.16 19.94 -7.89
C THR A 330 -18.60 20.00 -6.44
N ARG A 331 -17.75 20.54 -5.58
CA ARG A 331 -18.02 20.75 -4.15
C ARG A 331 -17.97 22.24 -3.85
N LYS A 332 -18.94 22.66 -3.04
CA LYS A 332 -18.99 24.00 -2.44
C LYS A 332 -18.44 23.91 -1.02
N LEU A 333 -17.52 24.81 -0.70
CA LEU A 333 -16.91 24.97 0.61
C LEU A 333 -17.45 26.26 1.25
N GLN A 334 -17.87 26.17 2.51
CA GLN A 334 -18.18 27.33 3.31
C GLN A 334 -16.90 27.86 3.97
N THR A 335 -16.78 29.17 4.05
CA THR A 335 -15.64 29.84 4.70
C THR A 335 -16.06 30.36 6.06
N THR A 336 -15.15 30.32 7.02
CA THR A 336 -15.38 30.87 8.37
C THR A 336 -14.14 31.63 8.82
N THR A 337 -14.35 32.68 9.59
CA THR A 337 -13.30 33.40 10.33
C THR A 337 -13.24 32.97 11.80
N VAL A 338 -14.21 32.15 12.24
CA VAL A 338 -14.33 31.69 13.62
C VAL A 338 -13.66 30.32 13.77
N LEU A 339 -12.63 30.26 14.63
CA LEU A 339 -11.84 29.05 14.87
C LEU A 339 -12.68 27.87 15.40
N SER A 340 -13.57 28.11 16.34
CA SER A 340 -14.43 27.05 16.91
C SER A 340 -15.38 26.46 15.86
N ALA A 341 -15.89 27.29 14.94
CA ALA A 341 -16.68 26.82 13.81
C ALA A 341 -15.83 26.01 12.83
N TYR A 342 -14.57 26.39 12.60
CA TYR A 342 -13.64 25.63 11.77
C TYR A 342 -13.40 24.24 12.35
N VAL A 343 -13.00 24.14 13.63
CA VAL A 343 -12.68 22.86 14.29
C VAL A 343 -13.85 21.87 14.24
N ARG A 344 -15.09 22.36 14.41
CA ARG A 344 -16.29 21.50 14.34
C ARG A 344 -16.54 20.87 12.97
N HIS A 345 -15.99 21.44 11.89
CA HIS A 345 -16.14 20.92 10.53
C HIS A 345 -14.90 20.17 10.02
N VAL A 346 -13.85 20.03 10.85
CA VAL A 346 -12.68 19.24 10.48
C VAL A 346 -13.05 17.75 10.49
N ASP A 347 -12.91 17.12 9.32
CA ASP A 347 -12.87 15.66 9.22
C ASP A 347 -11.49 15.19 9.72
N VAL A 348 -11.46 14.80 11.00
CA VAL A 348 -10.22 14.47 11.71
C VAL A 348 -9.50 13.26 11.12
N PRO A 349 -10.18 12.13 10.83
CA PRO A 349 -9.51 11.02 10.15
C PRO A 349 -8.95 11.39 8.77
N LEU A 350 -9.70 12.14 7.95
CA LEU A 350 -9.21 12.59 6.65
C LEU A 350 -7.99 13.50 6.80
N ALA A 351 -8.03 14.47 7.72
CA ALA A 351 -6.91 15.39 7.96
C ALA A 351 -5.64 14.64 8.38
N ALA A 352 -5.77 13.64 9.26
CA ALA A 352 -4.64 12.81 9.70
C ALA A 352 -4.06 11.98 8.54
N VAL A 353 -4.91 11.37 7.72
CA VAL A 353 -4.49 10.61 6.53
C VAL A 353 -3.80 11.50 5.50
N LEU A 354 -4.32 12.71 5.25
CA LEU A 354 -3.70 13.65 4.32
C LEU A 354 -2.31 14.10 4.79
N LEU A 355 -2.16 14.40 6.08
CA LEU A 355 -0.85 14.72 6.65
C LEU A 355 0.11 13.52 6.54
N ALA A 356 -0.35 12.33 6.90
CA ALA A 356 0.45 11.11 6.82
C ALA A 356 0.94 10.85 5.39
N LYS A 357 0.06 10.95 4.39
CA LYS A 357 0.43 10.84 2.97
C LYS A 357 1.42 11.92 2.56
N GLY A 358 1.27 13.15 3.06
CA GLY A 358 2.22 14.24 2.84
C GLY A 358 3.63 13.90 3.36
N VAL A 359 3.73 13.50 4.62
CA VAL A 359 5.00 13.14 5.28
C VAL A 359 5.67 11.95 4.59
N VAL A 360 4.89 10.91 4.24
CA VAL A 360 5.41 9.73 3.52
C VAL A 360 5.85 10.09 2.10
N GLN A 361 5.11 10.96 1.40
CA GLN A 361 5.55 11.45 0.09
C GLN A 361 6.87 12.21 0.19
N ASP A 362 7.03 13.05 1.21
CA ASP A 362 8.26 13.81 1.45
C ASP A 362 9.43 12.85 1.78
N ALA A 363 9.17 11.78 2.54
CA ALA A 363 10.14 10.71 2.83
C ALA A 363 10.61 9.95 1.58
N VAL A 364 9.68 9.67 0.65
CA VAL A 364 9.98 9.00 -0.62
C VAL A 364 10.75 9.93 -1.55
N ARG A 365 10.37 11.22 -1.61
CA ARG A 365 11.01 12.21 -2.49
C ARG A 365 12.41 12.62 -2.07
N SER A 366 12.68 12.70 -0.76
CA SER A 366 14.02 13.01 -0.25
C SER A 366 14.99 11.83 -0.29
N GLU A 367 14.55 10.70 -0.84
CA GLU A 367 15.26 9.41 -0.81
C GLU A 367 15.58 8.89 0.61
N ALA A 368 15.15 9.57 1.67
CA ALA A 368 15.38 9.15 3.06
C ALA A 368 14.73 7.78 3.35
N ALA A 369 13.58 7.50 2.75
CA ALA A 369 12.96 6.17 2.81
C ALA A 369 13.81 5.08 2.16
N ALA A 370 14.51 5.39 1.07
CA ALA A 370 15.40 4.45 0.41
C ALA A 370 16.70 4.23 1.22
N HIS A 371 17.21 5.27 1.89
CA HIS A 371 18.44 5.20 2.68
C HIS A 371 18.22 4.80 4.14
N GLY A 372 16.98 4.58 4.57
CA GLY A 372 16.66 4.23 5.96
C GLY A 372 16.76 5.41 6.95
N GLU A 373 17.02 6.63 6.47
CA GLU A 373 17.20 7.86 7.25
C GLU A 373 15.87 8.50 7.67
N LEU A 374 14.98 7.70 8.26
CA LEU A 374 13.63 8.14 8.64
C LEU A 374 13.59 8.90 9.98
N ALA A 375 14.70 9.01 10.71
CA ALA A 375 14.76 9.72 11.99
C ALA A 375 14.30 11.20 11.92
N PRO A 376 14.82 12.06 11.02
CA PRO A 376 14.37 13.45 10.91
C PRO A 376 12.89 13.56 10.50
N ILE A 377 12.43 12.67 9.61
CA ILE A 377 11.02 12.62 9.18
C ILE A 377 10.11 12.25 10.35
N ARG A 378 10.49 11.23 11.15
CA ARG A 378 9.77 10.87 12.37
C ARG A 378 9.71 12.01 13.37
N ALA A 379 10.82 12.71 13.58
CA ALA A 379 10.85 13.88 14.47
C ALA A 379 9.93 15.02 13.98
N SER A 380 9.75 15.18 12.66
CA SER A 380 8.83 16.19 12.11
C SER A 380 7.37 15.93 12.46
N ILE A 381 6.97 14.67 12.69
CA ILE A 381 5.59 14.31 13.06
C ILE A 381 5.23 14.91 14.43
N GLY A 382 6.12 14.78 15.42
CA GLY A 382 5.93 15.41 16.72
C GLY A 382 5.82 16.94 16.62
N LYS A 383 6.60 17.57 15.72
CA LYS A 383 6.51 19.02 15.46
C LYS A 383 5.16 19.42 14.86
N HIS A 384 4.59 18.60 13.96
CA HIS A 384 3.25 18.84 13.43
C HIS A 384 2.19 18.78 14.54
N LEU A 385 2.26 17.79 15.43
CA LEU A 385 1.34 17.71 16.57
C LEU A 385 1.46 18.93 17.49
N GLN A 386 2.69 19.34 17.81
CA GLN A 386 2.94 20.54 18.62
C GLN A 386 2.37 21.80 17.98
N HIS A 387 2.51 21.94 16.66
CA HIS A 387 1.96 23.09 15.94
C HIS A 387 0.43 23.10 15.99
N VAL A 388 -0.21 21.95 15.75
CA VAL A 388 -1.67 21.81 15.87
C VAL A 388 -2.13 22.11 17.30
N ALA A 389 -1.45 21.59 18.31
CA ALA A 389 -1.77 21.85 19.72
C ALA A 389 -1.60 23.34 20.07
N ALA A 390 -0.60 24.03 19.52
CA ALA A 390 -0.41 25.46 19.72
C ALA A 390 -1.47 26.33 19.02
N CYS A 391 -2.01 25.86 17.88
CA CYS A 391 -3.03 26.59 17.12
C CYS A 391 -4.45 26.38 17.64
N PHE A 392 -4.77 25.17 18.10
CA PHE A 392 -6.14 24.77 18.46
C PHE A 392 -6.32 24.44 19.94
N GLY A 393 -5.24 24.25 20.69
CA GLY A 393 -5.28 23.89 22.10
C GLY A 393 -5.20 25.07 23.06
N GLU A 394 -5.47 24.79 24.32
CA GLU A 394 -5.38 25.76 25.41
C GLU A 394 -4.02 25.66 26.10
N ALA A 395 -3.32 26.79 26.25
CA ALA A 395 -2.04 26.82 26.95
C ALA A 395 -2.28 26.74 28.46
N THR A 396 -1.71 25.73 29.10
CA THR A 396 -1.63 25.59 30.55
C THR A 396 -0.18 25.58 31.01
N TRP A 397 0.03 25.79 32.31
CA TRP A 397 1.34 25.77 32.93
C TRP A 397 1.33 24.75 34.05
N GLU A 398 2.21 23.77 33.94
CA GLU A 398 2.35 22.72 34.94
C GLU A 398 3.54 23.03 35.85
N THR A 399 3.31 22.94 37.15
CA THR A 399 4.37 22.94 38.17
C THR A 399 4.84 21.50 38.36
N PRO A 400 6.15 21.22 38.30
CA PRO A 400 6.67 19.89 38.58
C PRO A 400 6.21 19.38 39.94
N GLU A 401 5.85 18.10 40.04
CA GLU A 401 5.38 17.45 41.29
C GLU A 401 6.39 17.59 42.45
N GLN A 402 7.68 17.73 42.13
CA GLN A 402 8.71 18.13 43.09
C GLN A 402 9.30 19.50 42.71
N PRO A 403 8.81 20.60 43.31
CA PRO A 403 9.36 21.93 43.07
C PRO A 403 10.70 22.08 43.83
N GLY A 404 11.82 21.90 43.13
CA GLY A 404 13.14 22.34 43.58
C GLY A 404 13.38 23.81 43.27
N TRP A 405 14.46 24.38 43.80
CA TRP A 405 14.86 25.79 43.59
C TRP A 405 15.04 26.16 42.10
N PHE A 406 15.25 25.16 41.23
CA PHE A 406 15.36 25.32 39.76
C PHE A 406 14.12 24.86 38.98
N SER A 407 13.01 24.51 39.64
CA SER A 407 11.80 23.99 38.98
C SER A 407 11.08 25.09 38.21
N ARG A 408 11.33 25.14 36.90
CA ARG A 408 10.62 26.02 35.96
C ARG A 408 9.26 25.42 35.61
N ARG A 409 8.22 26.26 35.61
CA ARG A 409 6.90 25.89 35.06
C ARG A 409 7.07 25.48 33.60
N ARG A 410 6.53 24.33 33.23
CA ARG A 410 6.53 23.85 31.85
C ARG A 410 5.23 24.26 31.18
N LYS A 411 5.33 24.87 30.00
CA LYS A 411 4.15 25.15 29.16
C LYS A 411 3.64 23.83 28.59
N LEU A 412 2.35 23.60 28.72
CA LEU A 412 1.63 22.42 28.24
C LEU A 412 0.48 22.88 27.35
N TRP A 413 0.18 22.14 26.29
CA TRP A 413 -0.96 22.43 25.41
C TRP A 413 -2.03 21.38 25.58
N LYS A 414 -3.20 21.78 26.09
CA LYS A 414 -4.38 20.92 26.17
C LYS A 414 -5.05 20.80 24.81
N LEU A 415 -5.00 19.60 24.23
CA LEU A 415 -5.57 19.33 22.92
C LEU A 415 -7.10 19.20 23.01
N PRO A 416 -7.87 19.77 22.07
CA PRO A 416 -9.31 19.54 22.02
C PRO A 416 -9.65 18.05 21.85
N HIS A 417 -10.72 17.58 22.50
CA HIS A 417 -11.18 16.18 22.42
C HIS A 417 -11.36 15.68 20.99
N GLN A 418 -11.82 16.53 20.08
CA GLN A 418 -12.04 16.19 18.67
C GLN A 418 -10.72 15.80 17.98
N LEU A 419 -9.59 16.38 18.39
CA LEU A 419 -8.28 16.15 17.78
C LEU A 419 -7.48 15.00 18.42
N ARG A 420 -8.03 14.30 19.42
CA ARG A 420 -7.35 13.13 20.02
C ARG A 420 -6.98 12.08 18.97
N LEU A 421 -7.93 11.71 18.10
CA LEU A 421 -7.70 10.71 17.04
C LEU A 421 -6.57 11.13 16.10
N PHE A 422 -6.46 12.43 15.80
CA PHE A 422 -5.36 12.96 15.00
C PHE A 422 -4.01 12.64 15.66
N ALA A 423 -3.88 12.90 16.96
CA ALA A 423 -2.67 12.60 17.71
C ALA A 423 -2.36 11.09 17.73
N GLU A 424 -3.37 10.23 17.90
CA GLU A 424 -3.20 8.76 17.87
C GLU A 424 -2.69 8.27 16.50
N VAL A 425 -3.26 8.78 15.41
CA VAL A 425 -2.80 8.48 14.04
C VAL A 425 -1.35 8.93 13.83
N LEU A 426 -0.97 10.12 14.33
CA LEU A 426 0.41 10.61 14.21
C LEU A 426 1.39 9.77 15.05
N TYR A 427 1.00 9.38 16.26
CA TYR A 427 1.76 8.46 17.09
C TYR A 427 2.03 7.15 16.35
N GLN A 428 0.98 6.52 15.82
CA GLN A 428 1.09 5.26 15.08
C GLN A 428 1.84 5.42 13.75
N LEU A 429 1.72 6.55 13.06
CA LEU A 429 2.53 6.85 11.87
C LEU A 429 4.03 6.86 12.22
N GLN A 430 4.41 7.46 13.36
CA GLN A 430 5.80 7.59 13.79
C GLN A 430 6.43 6.24 14.16
N ARG A 431 5.70 5.37 14.86
CA ARG A 431 6.21 4.09 15.37
C ARG A 431 5.87 2.88 14.51
N GLY A 432 4.76 2.93 13.79
CA GLY A 432 4.18 1.81 13.07
C GLY A 432 4.98 1.38 11.85
N PRO A 433 4.42 0.49 11.01
CA PRO A 433 5.15 -0.17 9.93
C PRO A 433 5.54 0.79 8.79
N VAL A 434 4.85 1.93 8.68
CA VAL A 434 5.00 2.88 7.59
C VAL A 434 6.32 3.63 7.72
N LEU A 435 6.58 4.29 8.85
CA LEU A 435 7.83 5.06 9.06
C LEU A 435 8.70 4.56 10.20
N GLY A 436 8.15 3.73 11.09
CA GLY A 436 8.86 3.20 12.25
C GLY A 436 9.76 2.01 11.93
N THR A 437 10.07 1.25 12.98
CA THR A 437 11.00 0.12 12.96
C THR A 437 10.30 -1.23 13.09
N VAL A 438 8.98 -1.25 13.19
CA VAL A 438 8.16 -2.46 13.36
C VAL A 438 8.25 -3.40 12.15
N MET A 439 8.44 -2.85 10.94
CA MET A 439 8.84 -3.61 9.75
C MET A 439 10.25 -3.19 9.34
N GLY A 440 11.09 -4.18 9.03
CA GLY A 440 12.53 -3.97 8.97
C GLY A 440 13.06 -3.75 7.56
N HIS A 441 12.56 -4.50 6.57
CA HIS A 441 13.19 -4.54 5.26
C HIS A 441 12.73 -3.39 4.35
N ALA A 442 13.65 -2.83 3.58
CA ALA A 442 13.38 -1.69 2.68
C ALA A 442 12.28 -2.00 1.65
N ASP A 443 12.19 -3.24 1.18
CA ASP A 443 11.14 -3.65 0.23
C ASP A 443 9.73 -3.59 0.83
N GLU A 444 9.57 -4.04 2.07
CA GLU A 444 8.28 -4.01 2.77
C GLU A 444 7.83 -2.56 3.01
N LYS A 445 8.77 -1.70 3.44
CA LYS A 445 8.51 -0.27 3.64
C LYS A 445 8.13 0.41 2.33
N ALA A 446 8.88 0.18 1.26
CA ALA A 446 8.61 0.76 -0.05
C ALA A 446 7.23 0.32 -0.59
N LEU A 447 6.87 -0.96 -0.40
CA LEU A 447 5.53 -1.45 -0.74
C LEU A 447 4.46 -0.71 0.07
N LEU A 448 4.60 -0.63 1.39
CA LEU A 448 3.63 0.04 2.27
C LEU A 448 3.48 1.53 1.94
N HIS A 449 4.57 2.23 1.60
CA HIS A 449 4.52 3.61 1.14
C HIS A 449 3.70 3.73 -0.14
N SER A 450 3.96 2.86 -1.12
CA SER A 450 3.21 2.85 -2.37
C SER A 450 1.71 2.61 -2.15
N VAL A 451 1.37 1.60 -1.32
CA VAL A 451 -0.02 1.28 -0.98
C VAL A 451 -0.70 2.46 -0.28
N LEU A 452 -0.08 3.04 0.76
CA LEU A 452 -0.66 4.17 1.50
C LEU A 452 -0.87 5.40 0.60
N LEU A 453 0.09 5.72 -0.27
CA LEU A 453 -0.03 6.89 -1.14
C LEU A 453 -1.18 6.72 -2.15
N GLY A 454 -1.46 5.49 -2.60
CA GLY A 454 -2.53 5.20 -3.57
C GLY A 454 -3.86 4.71 -2.98
N SER A 455 -3.95 4.42 -1.69
CA SER A 455 -5.15 3.82 -1.08
C SER A 455 -6.27 4.84 -0.80
N PRO A 456 -7.55 4.41 -0.80
CA PRO A 456 -8.67 5.22 -0.33
C PRO A 456 -8.58 5.51 1.16
N LEU A 457 -9.52 6.32 1.68
CA LEU A 457 -9.55 6.74 3.08
C LEU A 457 -9.56 5.54 4.03
N ASP A 458 -10.48 4.61 3.81
CA ASP A 458 -10.72 3.46 4.69
C ASP A 458 -9.46 2.57 4.82
N LEU A 459 -8.85 2.19 3.69
CA LEU A 459 -7.59 1.44 3.71
C LEU A 459 -6.42 2.26 4.27
N SER A 460 -6.36 3.56 4.00
CA SER A 460 -5.33 4.43 4.60
C SER A 460 -5.44 4.46 6.12
N GLN A 461 -6.67 4.49 6.64
CA GLN A 461 -6.95 4.46 8.07
C GLN A 461 -6.48 3.14 8.69
N SER A 462 -6.83 1.99 8.12
CA SER A 462 -6.39 0.68 8.65
C SER A 462 -4.87 0.51 8.63
N LEU A 463 -4.17 1.15 7.68
CA LEU A 463 -2.70 1.14 7.61
C LEU A 463 -2.04 2.02 8.67
N LEU A 464 -2.71 3.09 9.10
CA LEU A 464 -2.17 4.10 10.02
C LEU A 464 -2.61 3.88 11.46
N LEU A 465 -3.81 3.35 11.69
CA LEU A 465 -4.39 3.14 13.00
C LEU A 465 -4.88 1.69 13.12
N PRO A 466 -4.03 0.78 13.60
CA PRO A 466 -4.40 -0.61 13.78
C PRO A 466 -5.54 -0.77 14.78
N VAL A 467 -6.48 -1.67 14.48
CA VAL A 467 -7.67 -1.89 15.28
C VAL A 467 -7.67 -3.31 15.85
N LEU A 468 -7.96 -3.44 17.15
CA LEU A 468 -8.02 -4.71 17.83
C LEU A 468 -9.46 -5.09 18.14
N HIS A 469 -9.87 -6.26 17.67
CA HIS A 469 -11.19 -6.85 17.87
C HIS A 469 -11.06 -7.97 18.90
N ILE A 470 -11.54 -7.77 20.11
CA ILE A 470 -11.50 -8.77 21.18
C ILE A 470 -12.78 -9.60 21.13
N HIS A 471 -12.65 -10.93 21.05
CA HIS A 471 -13.81 -11.81 21.06
C HIS A 471 -14.40 -11.90 22.47
N ASN A 472 -15.63 -11.40 22.62
CA ASN A 472 -16.40 -11.54 23.84
C ASN A 472 -17.05 -12.93 23.87
N ARG A 473 -16.62 -13.76 24.82
CA ARG A 473 -17.08 -15.16 24.93
C ARG A 473 -18.51 -15.31 25.45
N GLU A 474 -19.04 -14.30 26.14
CA GLU A 474 -20.40 -14.32 26.69
C GLU A 474 -21.42 -13.97 25.60
N THR A 475 -21.12 -12.95 24.79
CA THR A 475 -22.03 -12.46 23.74
C THR A 475 -21.76 -13.09 22.37
N GLY A 476 -20.57 -13.64 22.14
CA GLY A 476 -20.12 -14.10 20.83
C GLY A 476 -19.81 -12.97 19.84
N HIS A 477 -19.79 -11.71 20.31
CA HIS A 477 -19.49 -10.54 19.49
C HIS A 477 -18.03 -10.08 19.67
N PHE A 478 -17.60 -9.11 18.85
CA PHE A 478 -16.26 -8.54 18.93
C PHE A 478 -16.31 -7.11 19.49
N ASP A 479 -15.62 -6.90 20.60
CA ASP A 479 -15.44 -5.58 21.20
C ASP A 479 -14.23 -4.89 20.56
N VAL A 480 -14.41 -3.66 20.09
CA VAL A 480 -13.37 -2.90 19.38
C VAL A 480 -12.61 -2.01 20.36
N THR A 481 -11.29 -2.16 20.38
CA THR A 481 -10.38 -1.44 21.29
C THR A 481 -9.13 -0.96 20.54
N PRO A 482 -8.46 0.11 21.00
CA PRO A 482 -7.14 0.46 20.50
C PRO A 482 -6.18 -0.72 20.56
N ALA A 483 -5.28 -0.82 19.58
CA ALA A 483 -4.24 -1.85 19.54
C ALA A 483 -3.21 -1.63 20.66
N ALA A 484 -3.53 -2.07 21.88
CA ALA A 484 -2.73 -1.93 23.09
C ALA A 484 -2.32 -3.29 23.66
N ASN A 485 -1.14 -3.37 24.25
CA ASN A 485 -0.57 -4.65 24.70
C ASN A 485 -1.32 -5.26 25.89
N LEU A 486 -1.80 -4.43 26.81
CA LEU A 486 -2.58 -4.87 27.97
C LEU A 486 -4.02 -5.30 27.60
N ALA A 487 -4.47 -5.12 26.36
CA ALA A 487 -5.75 -5.67 25.90
C ALA A 487 -5.70 -7.19 25.66
N LEU A 488 -4.50 -7.77 25.53
CA LEU A 488 -4.31 -9.19 25.25
C LEU A 488 -4.01 -9.97 26.53
N SER A 489 -5.05 -10.34 27.27
CA SER A 489 -4.94 -11.23 28.43
C SER A 489 -4.58 -12.68 28.00
N PRO A 490 -4.07 -13.52 28.91
CA PRO A 490 -3.77 -14.93 28.59
C PRO A 490 -4.98 -15.72 28.08
N GLY A 491 -6.20 -15.36 28.46
CA GLY A 491 -7.42 -16.00 27.99
C GLY A 491 -8.03 -15.35 26.74
N ALA A 492 -7.45 -14.27 26.23
CA ALA A 492 -8.04 -13.51 25.13
C ALA A 492 -7.93 -14.26 23.80
N ALA A 493 -8.99 -14.14 22.99
CA ALA A 493 -8.94 -14.39 21.56
C ALA A 493 -9.24 -13.07 20.84
N ALA A 494 -8.43 -12.70 19.86
CA ALA A 494 -8.55 -11.40 19.23
C ALA A 494 -8.17 -11.43 17.74
N VAL A 495 -8.63 -10.43 16.99
CA VAL A 495 -8.22 -10.16 15.62
C VAL A 495 -7.64 -8.75 15.55
N LEU A 496 -6.36 -8.64 15.18
CA LEU A 496 -5.70 -7.36 14.94
C LEU A 496 -5.69 -7.09 13.44
N ASP A 497 -6.42 -6.06 13.01
CA ASP A 497 -6.36 -5.53 11.65
C ASP A 497 -5.34 -4.39 11.58
N HIS A 498 -4.34 -4.57 10.72
CA HIS A 498 -3.24 -3.64 10.52
C HIS A 498 -3.11 -3.23 9.05
N GLY A 499 -4.22 -3.29 8.31
CA GLY A 499 -4.37 -2.89 6.92
C GLY A 499 -3.71 -3.84 5.91
N SER A 500 -2.40 -4.03 6.02
CA SER A 500 -1.59 -4.94 5.18
C SER A 500 -1.53 -6.37 5.70
N HIS A 501 -1.78 -6.56 6.99
CA HIS A 501 -1.74 -7.84 7.68
C HIS A 501 -2.93 -7.93 8.64
N ILE A 502 -3.51 -9.11 8.77
CA ILE A 502 -4.51 -9.43 9.78
C ILE A 502 -3.98 -10.58 10.63
N PHE A 503 -3.90 -10.36 11.95
CA PHE A 503 -3.43 -11.37 12.89
C PHE A 503 -4.59 -11.89 13.72
N VAL A 504 -4.75 -13.21 13.75
CA VAL A 504 -5.63 -13.90 14.69
C VAL A 504 -4.79 -14.29 15.90
N TRP A 505 -5.07 -13.70 17.05
CA TRP A 505 -4.36 -13.93 18.31
C TRP A 505 -5.08 -14.96 19.18
N HIS A 506 -4.32 -15.94 19.65
CA HIS A 506 -4.74 -16.89 20.67
C HIS A 506 -3.90 -16.72 21.94
N GLY A 507 -4.54 -16.32 23.04
CA GLY A 507 -3.91 -16.28 24.35
C GLY A 507 -3.47 -17.67 24.84
N SER A 508 -2.46 -17.71 25.70
CA SER A 508 -1.85 -18.96 26.17
C SER A 508 -2.80 -19.86 26.98
N ALA A 509 -3.79 -19.27 27.65
CA ALA A 509 -4.81 -19.97 28.43
C ALA A 509 -6.08 -20.28 27.61
N LEU A 510 -6.16 -19.88 26.34
CA LEU A 510 -7.37 -20.07 25.52
C LEU A 510 -7.75 -21.54 25.37
N SER A 511 -6.76 -22.44 25.25
CA SER A 511 -6.99 -23.89 25.12
C SER A 511 -7.59 -24.54 26.37
N SER A 512 -7.56 -23.87 27.53
CA SER A 512 -8.14 -24.38 28.76
C SER A 512 -9.67 -24.22 28.81
N PHE A 513 -10.26 -23.51 27.85
CA PHE A 513 -11.70 -23.29 27.79
C PHE A 513 -12.41 -24.30 26.88
N ARG A 514 -13.61 -24.74 27.27
CA ARG A 514 -14.41 -25.76 26.54
C ARG A 514 -14.85 -25.30 25.15
N ASP A 515 -15.08 -24.01 24.98
CA ASP A 515 -15.55 -23.35 23.75
C ASP A 515 -14.41 -22.94 22.81
N CYS A 516 -13.14 -23.27 23.13
CA CYS A 516 -11.97 -22.72 22.43
C CYS A 516 -11.98 -22.91 20.90
N ASP A 517 -12.43 -24.06 20.40
CA ASP A 517 -12.46 -24.31 18.95
C ASP A 517 -13.52 -23.47 18.23
N SER A 518 -14.67 -23.23 18.87
CA SER A 518 -15.70 -22.33 18.33
C SER A 518 -15.22 -20.88 18.30
N VAL A 519 -14.51 -20.45 19.34
CA VAL A 519 -13.92 -19.10 19.43
C VAL A 519 -12.84 -18.90 18.36
N ARG A 520 -11.97 -19.90 18.16
CA ARG A 520 -10.94 -19.89 17.10
C ARG A 520 -11.56 -19.78 15.71
N ALA A 521 -12.61 -20.56 15.44
CA ALA A 521 -13.33 -20.52 14.18
C ALA A 521 -13.99 -19.15 13.95
N SER A 522 -14.65 -18.59 14.97
CA SER A 522 -15.26 -17.26 14.94
C SER A 522 -14.22 -16.16 14.63
N CYS A 523 -13.04 -16.21 15.26
CA CYS A 523 -11.96 -15.26 15.00
C CYS A 523 -11.41 -15.36 13.57
N LEU A 524 -11.25 -16.58 13.05
CA LEU A 524 -10.78 -16.78 11.68
C LEU A 524 -11.81 -16.27 10.66
N ASP A 525 -13.09 -16.59 10.85
CA ASP A 525 -14.18 -16.13 10.00
C ASP A 525 -14.31 -14.60 10.03
N HIS A 526 -14.16 -13.98 11.21
CA HIS A 526 -14.10 -12.53 11.32
C HIS A 526 -12.90 -11.93 10.58
N ALA A 527 -11.71 -12.51 10.70
CA ALA A 527 -10.52 -12.07 9.97
C ALA A 527 -10.70 -12.16 8.44
N VAL A 528 -11.34 -13.24 7.95
CA VAL A 528 -11.67 -13.39 6.53
C VAL A 528 -12.66 -12.32 6.07
N ARG A 529 -13.69 -12.01 6.85
CA ARG A 529 -14.61 -10.90 6.56
C ARG A 529 -13.89 -9.55 6.47
N LEU A 530 -13.01 -9.24 7.43
CA LEU A 530 -12.22 -8.01 7.42
C LEU A 530 -11.31 -7.92 6.18
N SER A 531 -10.79 -9.05 5.69
CA SER A 531 -9.97 -9.07 4.47
C SER A 531 -10.75 -8.86 3.16
N SER A 532 -12.07 -9.02 3.19
CA SER A 532 -12.91 -9.07 1.99
C SER A 532 -12.98 -7.71 1.29
N GLY A 533 -12.93 -7.72 -0.04
CA GLY A 533 -13.01 -6.49 -0.85
C GLY A 533 -11.74 -5.62 -0.89
N ARG A 534 -10.68 -6.01 -0.16
CA ARG A 534 -9.41 -5.27 -0.15
C ARG A 534 -8.49 -5.71 -1.29
N PHE A 535 -7.78 -4.74 -1.85
CA PHE A 535 -6.65 -4.99 -2.74
C PHE A 535 -5.49 -4.04 -2.39
N PRO A 536 -4.28 -4.55 -2.09
CA PRO A 536 -3.94 -5.97 -1.95
C PRO A 536 -4.73 -6.67 -0.85
N ILE A 537 -4.97 -7.98 -1.01
CA ILE A 537 -5.58 -8.80 0.04
C ILE A 537 -4.52 -8.94 1.16
N PRO A 538 -4.86 -8.58 2.41
CA PRO A 538 -3.91 -8.62 3.51
C PRO A 538 -3.44 -10.04 3.83
N ASP A 539 -2.19 -10.16 4.29
CA ASP A 539 -1.67 -11.44 4.76
C ASP A 539 -2.34 -11.82 6.09
N LEU A 540 -2.94 -13.01 6.14
CA LEU A 540 -3.58 -13.54 7.34
C LEU A 540 -2.62 -14.47 8.09
N ARG A 541 -2.43 -14.23 9.38
CA ARG A 541 -1.58 -15.09 10.24
C ARG A 541 -2.29 -15.43 11.55
N VAL A 542 -2.31 -16.71 11.89
CA VAL A 542 -2.76 -17.19 13.20
C VAL A 542 -1.55 -17.29 14.11
N VAL A 543 -1.64 -16.67 15.29
CA VAL A 543 -0.53 -16.48 16.22
C VAL A 543 -0.96 -16.86 17.61
N THR A 544 -0.15 -17.67 18.29
CA THR A 544 -0.37 -18.07 19.68
C THR A 544 0.62 -17.37 20.60
N GLN A 545 0.16 -16.90 21.74
CA GLN A 545 1.00 -16.28 22.77
C GLN A 545 2.14 -17.21 23.19
N GLY A 546 3.34 -16.66 23.36
CA GLY A 546 4.54 -17.41 23.74
C GLY A 546 5.27 -18.08 22.57
N THR A 547 4.72 -18.05 21.36
CA THR A 547 5.43 -18.50 20.15
C THR A 547 6.33 -17.40 19.58
N GLY A 548 7.29 -17.78 18.73
CA GLY A 548 8.15 -16.80 18.05
C GLY A 548 7.37 -15.80 17.18
N ASP A 549 6.22 -16.19 16.65
CA ASP A 549 5.36 -15.32 15.82
C ASP A 549 4.59 -14.28 16.65
N ALA A 550 4.46 -14.46 17.97
CA ALA A 550 3.83 -13.49 18.86
C ALA A 550 4.47 -12.11 18.77
N ARG A 551 5.78 -12.04 18.48
CA ARG A 551 6.51 -10.79 18.28
C ARG A 551 5.95 -9.92 17.15
N TYR A 552 5.35 -10.52 16.11
CA TYR A 552 4.75 -9.75 15.02
C TYR A 552 3.52 -8.98 15.49
N VAL A 553 2.76 -9.53 16.45
CA VAL A 553 1.62 -8.85 17.06
C VAL A 553 2.13 -7.85 18.10
N SER A 554 2.97 -8.28 19.04
CA SER A 554 3.44 -7.44 20.15
C SER A 554 4.13 -6.15 19.69
N ALA A 555 4.95 -6.21 18.63
CA ALA A 555 5.63 -5.03 18.09
C ALA A 555 4.67 -3.98 17.49
N ARG A 556 3.40 -4.34 17.20
CA ARG A 556 2.38 -3.46 16.66
C ARG A 556 1.46 -2.86 17.72
N LEU A 557 1.52 -3.36 18.95
CA LEU A 557 0.68 -2.91 20.05
C LEU A 557 1.33 -1.74 20.78
N MET A 558 0.53 -0.78 21.21
CA MET A 558 0.95 0.31 22.08
C MET A 558 1.39 -0.23 23.45
N PRO A 559 2.58 0.15 23.95
CA PRO A 559 3.07 -0.29 25.25
C PRO A 559 2.44 0.54 26.37
N LEU A 560 1.57 -0.07 27.18
CA LEU A 560 0.90 0.58 28.31
C LEU A 560 1.49 0.22 29.68
N GLN A 561 2.50 -0.65 29.74
CA GLN A 561 3.05 -1.17 30.99
C GLN A 561 3.68 -0.10 31.89
N HIS A 562 4.07 1.05 31.32
CA HIS A 562 4.68 2.17 32.03
C HIS A 562 3.68 3.29 32.38
N ASP A 563 2.44 3.20 31.90
CA ASP A 563 1.39 4.19 32.19
C ASP A 563 0.81 3.99 33.59
N SER A 564 0.23 5.05 34.17
CA SER A 564 -0.41 4.96 35.47
C SER A 564 -1.64 4.03 35.45
N PRO A 565 -2.08 3.48 36.59
CA PRO A 565 -3.26 2.62 36.60
C PRO A 565 -4.53 3.28 36.04
N GLU A 566 -4.70 4.58 36.24
CA GLU A 566 -5.82 5.35 35.70
C GLU A 566 -5.71 5.54 34.18
N GLU A 567 -4.51 5.87 33.71
CA GLU A 567 -4.21 6.03 32.28
C GLU A 567 -4.45 4.72 31.51
N GLN A 568 -3.97 3.60 32.05
CA GLN A 568 -4.20 2.27 31.49
C GLN A 568 -5.70 1.93 31.39
N LEU A 569 -6.49 2.22 32.43
CA LEU A 569 -7.94 1.98 32.43
C LEU A 569 -8.66 2.87 31.41
N SER A 570 -8.20 4.11 31.24
CA SER A 570 -8.78 5.03 30.26
C SER A 570 -8.58 4.55 28.82
N GLN A 571 -7.49 3.82 28.53
CA GLN A 571 -7.18 3.32 27.20
C GLN A 571 -7.71 1.91 26.95
N VAL A 572 -7.78 1.09 27.99
CA VAL A 572 -8.28 -0.29 27.91
C VAL A 572 -9.29 -0.51 29.06
N PRO A 573 -10.56 -0.13 28.87
CA PRO A 573 -11.59 -0.26 29.91
C PRO A 573 -11.77 -1.70 30.42
N GLY A 574 -11.52 -2.70 29.56
CA GLY A 574 -11.58 -4.12 29.92
C GLY A 574 -10.64 -4.54 31.05
N LEU A 575 -9.61 -3.73 31.37
CA LEU A 575 -8.74 -3.96 32.53
C LEU A 575 -9.47 -3.82 33.87
N ALA A 576 -10.61 -3.11 33.91
CA ALA A 576 -11.40 -2.96 35.13
C ALA A 576 -11.99 -4.29 35.64
N ALA A 577 -12.15 -5.28 34.76
CA ALA A 577 -12.65 -6.61 35.12
C ALA A 577 -11.57 -7.51 35.77
N LEU A 578 -10.30 -7.11 35.72
CA LEU A 578 -9.20 -7.89 36.28
C LEU A 578 -8.93 -7.52 37.73
N SER A 579 -8.55 -8.51 38.55
CA SER A 579 -8.04 -8.24 39.89
C SER A 579 -6.69 -7.50 39.83
N THR A 580 -6.34 -6.76 40.89
CA THR A 580 -5.04 -6.07 40.99
C THR A 580 -3.86 -7.03 40.79
N LYS A 581 -3.99 -8.27 41.29
CA LYS A 581 -2.97 -9.31 41.15
C LYS A 581 -2.82 -9.77 39.69
N ASP A 582 -3.94 -10.01 39.00
CA ASP A 582 -3.93 -10.46 37.62
C ASP A 582 -3.43 -9.37 36.68
N ARG A 583 -3.78 -8.11 36.97
CA ARG A 583 -3.25 -6.95 36.24
C ARG A 583 -1.75 -6.81 36.41
N ALA A 584 -1.22 -6.93 37.64
CA ALA A 584 0.22 -6.91 37.88
C ALA A 584 0.94 -8.06 37.15
N ALA A 585 0.35 -9.25 37.14
CA ALA A 585 0.88 -10.39 36.40
C ALA A 585 0.88 -10.14 34.88
N LEU A 586 -0.16 -9.51 34.33
CA LEU A 586 -0.25 -9.17 32.90
C LEU A 586 0.82 -8.14 32.49
N ILE A 587 1.10 -7.16 33.36
CA ILE A 587 2.15 -6.15 33.15
C ILE A 587 3.54 -6.83 33.11
N LEU A 588 3.81 -7.74 34.05
CA LEU A 588 5.07 -8.48 34.12
C LEU A 588 5.33 -9.42 32.93
N GLN A 589 4.27 -9.84 32.22
CA GLN A 589 4.39 -10.66 31.02
C GLN A 589 4.77 -9.85 29.76
N GLN A 590 4.70 -8.52 29.82
CA GLN A 590 5.01 -7.69 28.66
C GLN A 590 6.52 -7.66 28.41
N PRO A 591 6.97 -7.70 27.15
CA PRO A 591 8.37 -7.55 26.84
C PRO A 591 8.87 -6.16 27.29
N PRO A 592 10.13 -6.06 27.77
CA PRO A 592 10.73 -4.77 28.07
C PRO A 592 10.80 -3.92 26.81
N THR A 593 10.53 -2.63 26.95
CA THR A 593 10.61 -1.66 25.86
C THR A 593 10.93 -0.28 26.40
N ASP A 594 11.75 0.45 25.65
CA ASP A 594 12.06 1.87 25.87
C ASP A 594 11.12 2.79 25.08
N GLU A 595 10.18 2.19 24.34
CA GLU A 595 9.22 2.93 23.54
C GLU A 595 8.19 3.62 24.44
N PHE A 596 7.90 4.89 24.15
CA PHE A 596 6.84 5.63 24.81
C PHE A 596 5.47 5.02 24.51
N SER A 597 4.61 4.98 25.52
CA SER A 597 3.15 4.89 25.32
C SER A 597 2.64 6.12 24.54
N PHE A 598 1.40 6.09 24.06
CA PHE A 598 0.79 7.24 23.41
C PHE A 598 0.79 8.49 24.31
N LEU A 599 0.41 8.33 25.58
CA LEU A 599 0.38 9.43 26.54
C LEU A 599 1.79 9.89 26.92
N GLY A 600 2.73 8.95 27.09
CA GLY A 600 4.15 9.26 27.30
C GLY A 600 4.74 10.08 26.14
N TRP A 601 4.42 9.71 24.90
CA TRP A 601 4.86 10.43 23.70
C TRP A 601 4.28 11.84 23.65
N CYS A 602 2.98 12.02 23.92
CA CYS A 602 2.35 13.34 23.98
C CYS A 602 2.98 14.23 25.06
N ARG A 603 3.22 13.68 26.27
CA ARG A 603 3.92 14.38 27.36
C ARG A 603 5.35 14.79 26.98
N SER A 604 6.06 13.95 26.22
CA SER A 604 7.40 14.30 25.70
C SER A 604 7.35 15.55 24.80
N LEU A 605 6.24 15.75 24.09
CA LEU A 605 5.99 16.88 23.20
C LEU A 605 5.36 18.10 23.91
N ALA A 606 5.13 18.03 25.23
CA ALA A 606 4.38 19.03 25.99
C ALA A 606 2.93 19.23 25.49
N VAL A 607 2.30 18.14 25.06
CA VAL A 607 0.90 18.09 24.65
C VAL A 607 0.14 17.21 25.63
N ASP A 608 -0.92 17.75 26.21
CA ASP A 608 -1.86 17.03 27.06
C ASP A 608 -3.06 16.62 26.22
N VAL A 609 -3.36 15.33 26.21
CA VAL A 609 -4.43 14.76 25.41
C VAL A 609 -5.53 14.30 26.36
N PRO A 610 -6.79 14.68 26.11
CA PRO A 610 -7.88 14.30 26.99
C PRO A 610 -8.07 12.79 27.02
N ALA A 611 -8.70 12.29 28.09
CA ALA A 611 -9.08 10.87 28.21
C ALA A 611 -9.82 10.36 26.97
N ALA A 612 -9.68 9.06 26.69
CA ALA A 612 -10.36 8.45 25.55
C ALA A 612 -11.88 8.62 25.74
N PRO A 613 -12.59 9.21 24.77
CA PRO A 613 -14.04 9.25 24.85
C PRO A 613 -14.61 7.84 24.64
N ASP A 614 -15.77 7.53 25.21
CA ASP A 614 -16.52 6.30 24.90
C ASP A 614 -16.76 6.14 23.39
N SER A 615 -16.75 7.25 22.66
CA SER A 615 -16.86 7.29 21.20
C SER A 615 -15.61 6.82 20.45
N LEU A 616 -14.45 6.62 21.09
CA LEU A 616 -13.25 6.15 20.39
C LEU A 616 -13.48 4.73 19.86
N SER A 617 -14.02 3.84 20.69
CA SER A 617 -14.46 2.50 20.26
C SER A 617 -15.54 2.59 19.18
N ALA A 618 -16.46 3.55 19.24
CA ALA A 618 -17.47 3.76 18.20
C ALA A 618 -16.86 4.26 16.87
N VAL A 619 -15.87 5.15 16.93
CA VAL A 619 -15.14 5.64 15.75
C VAL A 619 -14.31 4.52 15.14
N LEU A 620 -13.59 3.75 15.95
CA LEU A 620 -12.83 2.58 15.50
C LEU A 620 -13.77 1.50 14.91
N ALA A 621 -14.93 1.28 15.52
CA ALA A 621 -15.94 0.37 15.00
C ALA A 621 -16.48 0.85 13.65
N HIS A 622 -16.80 2.14 13.50
CA HIS A 622 -17.23 2.72 12.22
C HIS A 622 -16.14 2.61 11.16
N MET A 623 -14.86 2.75 11.53
CA MET A 623 -13.72 2.55 10.62
C MET A 623 -13.52 1.08 10.20
N SER A 624 -14.09 0.12 10.95
CA SER A 624 -13.96 -1.32 10.66
C SER A 624 -15.11 -1.93 9.84
N VAL A 625 -16.24 -1.22 9.72
CA VAL A 625 -17.50 -1.72 9.11
C VAL A 625 -17.72 -1.17 7.69
N GLN A 626 -16.92 -0.20 7.24
CA GLN A 626 -16.93 0.34 5.87
C GLN A 626 -15.87 -0.33 5.01
#